data_AF-A0A2S4VDG1-F1
#
_entry.id   AF-A0A2S4VDG1-F1
#
_cell.length_a   1.000
_cell.length_b   1.000
_cell.length_c   1.000
_cell.angle_alpha   90.00
_cell.angle_beta   90.00
_cell.angle_gamma   90.00
#
_symmetry.space_group_name_H-M   'P 1'
#
loop_
_entity.id
_entity.type
_entity.pdbx_description
1 polymer ?
#
loop_
_entity_poly.entity_id
_entity_poly.type
_entity_poly.pdbx_seq_one_letter_code
_entity_poly.pdbx_strand_id
1 'polypeptide(L)'
;MRVWCLKEIASDLKDKKTTEYSQPTTEDYFDKDKYKQQREDERYSPPKNVSGINLRSLQDALMEINDNIQADANLTSDPCYFSTRDLSTIRWVIKHTEIPSWLNQPSPIFGDAAAGKVCLADWISFFTIFMPFAIVELDQNNQHKLVNLWYHLAMLTDIAMDYITDQNKIHRYLFHLTSYQSNIAESHPHLNLTPNQHMAYHIPRQLQNFGPSNFLASWHFEQINGILQQCPTNNKIAQLDFTLLKHAGRASNLGVLLESTQLPPLLSKLTPI
;
A
#
# COMPACT_ATOMS: atom_id res chain seq x y z
N MET A 1 -24.19 -10.51 -1.12
CA MET A 1 -23.26 -9.86 -2.06
C MET A 1 -23.92 -9.92 -3.43
N ARG A 2 -24.29 -8.76 -4.00
CA ARG A 2 -25.01 -8.69 -5.28
C ARG A 2 -23.99 -8.67 -6.42
N VAL A 3 -23.98 -9.69 -7.27
CA VAL A 3 -22.97 -9.87 -8.34
C VAL A 3 -23.55 -9.39 -9.67
N TRP A 4 -23.07 -8.27 -10.17
CA TRP A 4 -23.53 -7.67 -11.43
C TRP A 4 -23.00 -8.45 -12.64
N CYS A 5 -23.86 -8.75 -13.63
CA CYS A 5 -23.50 -9.50 -14.85
C CYS A 5 -22.73 -8.65 -15.89
N LEU A 6 -21.69 -7.92 -15.46
CA LEU A 6 -20.94 -6.98 -16.31
C LEU A 6 -20.20 -7.67 -17.47
N LYS A 7 -19.79 -8.94 -17.30
CA LYS A 7 -19.02 -9.68 -18.32
C LYS A 7 -19.87 -10.12 -19.52
N GLU A 8 -21.11 -10.55 -19.29
CA GLU A 8 -22.00 -11.03 -20.36
C GLU A 8 -22.44 -9.88 -21.27
N ILE A 9 -22.72 -8.70 -20.68
CA ILE A 9 -23.22 -7.54 -21.43
C ILE A 9 -22.08 -6.78 -22.14
N ALA A 10 -20.84 -6.82 -21.63
CA ALA A 10 -19.68 -6.30 -22.33
C ALA A 10 -19.43 -7.02 -23.67
N SER A 11 -19.78 -8.32 -23.76
CA SER A 11 -19.73 -9.09 -25.00
C SER A 11 -20.83 -8.63 -25.98
N ASP A 12 -22.04 -8.38 -25.46
CA ASP A 12 -23.22 -7.96 -26.22
C ASP A 12 -23.15 -6.51 -26.76
N LEU A 13 -22.36 -5.65 -26.10
CA LEU A 13 -22.16 -4.25 -26.49
C LEU A 13 -21.03 -4.07 -27.52
N LYS A 14 -20.19 -5.07 -27.73
CA LYS A 14 -19.06 -4.99 -28.66
C LYS A 14 -19.51 -4.86 -30.13
N ASP A 15 -20.71 -5.34 -30.43
CA ASP A 15 -21.26 -5.40 -31.80
C ASP A 15 -22.36 -4.35 -32.08
N LYS A 16 -22.70 -3.49 -31.12
CA LYS A 16 -23.75 -2.45 -31.28
C LYS A 16 -23.15 -1.07 -31.54
N LYS A 17 -23.63 -0.40 -32.59
CA LYS A 17 -23.26 0.99 -32.91
C LYS A 17 -23.82 1.93 -31.84
N THR A 18 -22.99 2.85 -31.35
CA THR A 18 -23.31 3.82 -30.29
C THR A 18 -24.57 4.60 -30.64
N THR A 19 -25.63 4.46 -29.83
CA THR A 19 -26.82 5.29 -29.93
C THR A 19 -26.54 6.60 -29.20
N GLU A 20 -26.72 7.74 -29.87
CA GLU A 20 -26.57 9.07 -29.26
C GLU A 20 -27.66 9.27 -28.20
N TYR A 21 -27.26 9.24 -26.93
CA TYR A 21 -28.09 9.70 -25.83
C TYR A 21 -27.85 11.20 -25.64
N SER A 22 -28.94 11.98 -25.57
CA SER A 22 -28.88 13.36 -25.08
C SER A 22 -28.25 13.36 -23.68
N GLN A 23 -27.19 14.14 -23.50
CA GLN A 23 -26.49 14.26 -22.23
C GLN A 23 -27.49 14.67 -21.14
N PRO A 24 -27.53 13.98 -19.98
CA PRO A 24 -28.18 14.55 -18.82
C PRO A 24 -27.42 15.83 -18.47
N THR A 25 -28.14 16.91 -18.17
CA THR A 25 -27.57 18.12 -17.56
C THR A 25 -27.12 17.77 -16.14
N THR A 26 -25.99 17.08 -16.02
CA THR A 26 -25.16 17.15 -14.82
C THR A 26 -24.49 18.51 -14.84
N GLU A 27 -24.61 19.27 -13.74
CA GLU A 27 -23.77 20.43 -13.50
C GLU A 27 -22.32 19.96 -13.51
N ASP A 28 -21.67 20.09 -14.67
CA ASP A 28 -20.25 19.83 -14.84
C ASP A 28 -19.51 20.94 -14.11
N TYR A 29 -19.25 20.73 -12.82
CA TYR A 29 -18.45 21.65 -12.00
C TYR A 29 -17.01 21.80 -12.55
N PHE A 30 -16.59 20.92 -13.47
CA PHE A 30 -15.29 20.99 -14.11
C PHE A 30 -15.35 21.77 -15.43
N ASP A 31 -15.14 23.09 -15.33
CA ASP A 31 -15.02 23.96 -16.48
C ASP A 31 -13.67 23.73 -17.20
N LYS A 32 -13.74 23.02 -18.33
CA LYS A 32 -12.60 22.68 -19.18
C LYS A 32 -11.89 23.92 -19.74
N ASP A 33 -12.62 24.99 -20.00
CA ASP A 33 -12.06 26.21 -20.57
C ASP A 33 -11.37 27.02 -19.47
N LYS A 34 -11.92 27.04 -18.25
CA LYS A 34 -11.23 27.55 -17.05
C LYS A 34 -9.92 26.82 -16.77
N TYR A 35 -9.90 25.48 -16.85
CA TYR A 35 -8.66 24.70 -16.67
C TYR A 35 -7.62 25.01 -17.76
N LYS A 36 -8.04 25.10 -19.03
CA LYS A 36 -7.14 25.48 -20.13
C LYS A 36 -6.57 26.88 -19.95
N GLN A 37 -7.41 27.83 -19.55
CA GLN A 37 -7.00 29.21 -19.29
C GLN A 37 -6.00 29.27 -18.14
N GLN A 38 -6.23 28.56 -17.03
CA GLN A 38 -5.24 28.44 -15.95
C GLN A 38 -3.90 27.86 -16.42
N ARG A 39 -3.90 26.90 -17.35
CA ARG A 39 -2.68 26.31 -17.93
C ARG A 39 -1.99 27.24 -18.94
N GLU A 40 -2.72 28.15 -19.55
CA GLU A 40 -2.16 29.22 -20.39
C GLU A 40 -1.61 30.34 -19.52
N ASP A 41 -2.32 30.74 -18.48
CA ASP A 41 -1.90 31.74 -17.49
C ASP A 41 -0.62 31.28 -16.75
N GLU A 42 -0.53 30.00 -16.35
CA GLU A 42 0.70 29.39 -15.80
C GLU A 42 1.88 29.42 -16.78
N ARG A 43 1.61 29.34 -18.11
CA ARG A 43 2.65 29.37 -19.15
C ARG A 43 3.16 30.79 -19.45
N TYR A 44 2.29 31.80 -19.36
CA TYR A 44 2.62 33.19 -19.72
C TYR A 44 2.91 34.09 -18.50
N SER A 45 2.53 33.70 -17.28
CA SER A 45 2.79 34.42 -16.04
C SER A 45 2.99 33.44 -14.88
N PRO A 46 4.20 32.86 -14.74
CA PRO A 46 4.49 31.96 -13.63
C PRO A 46 4.35 32.71 -12.30
N PRO A 47 3.75 32.11 -11.25
CA PRO A 47 3.61 32.78 -9.97
C PRO A 47 5.00 33.10 -9.42
N LYS A 48 5.23 34.36 -9.01
CA LYS A 48 6.54 34.87 -8.58
C LYS A 48 7.11 34.19 -7.32
N ASN A 49 6.35 33.32 -6.68
CA ASN A 49 6.77 32.42 -5.61
C ASN A 49 6.02 31.10 -5.75
N VAL A 50 6.53 30.19 -6.57
CA VAL A 50 6.27 28.76 -6.38
C VAL A 50 7.62 28.14 -6.06
N SER A 51 7.82 27.74 -4.81
CA SER A 51 8.81 26.72 -4.46
C SER A 51 8.35 25.38 -5.04
N GLY A 52 8.24 25.31 -6.37
CA GLY A 52 7.77 24.13 -7.08
C GLY A 52 8.74 23.00 -6.75
N ILE A 53 8.20 21.92 -6.19
CA ILE A 53 8.99 20.72 -5.92
C ILE A 53 9.61 20.29 -7.25
N ASN A 54 10.93 20.38 -7.35
CA ASN A 54 11.64 20.01 -8.56
C ASN A 54 11.54 18.48 -8.70
N LEU A 55 10.63 18.02 -9.57
CA LEU A 55 10.35 16.60 -9.78
C LEU A 55 11.59 15.81 -10.18
N ARG A 56 12.56 16.42 -10.87
CA ARG A 56 13.85 15.77 -11.20
C ARG A 56 14.70 15.60 -9.96
N SER A 57 14.85 16.66 -9.16
CA SER A 57 15.56 16.59 -7.88
C SER A 57 14.95 15.56 -6.92
N LEU A 58 13.62 15.40 -6.95
CA LEU A 58 12.92 14.41 -6.14
C LEU A 58 13.11 12.99 -6.68
N GLN A 59 13.11 12.83 -8.00
CA GLN A 59 13.41 11.56 -8.65
C GLN A 59 14.87 11.13 -8.43
N ASP A 60 15.81 12.07 -8.49
CA ASP A 60 17.24 11.86 -8.22
C ASP A 60 17.45 11.45 -6.75
N ALA A 61 16.78 12.12 -5.81
CA ALA A 61 16.82 11.75 -4.40
C ALA A 61 16.22 10.36 -4.13
N LEU A 62 15.13 9.98 -4.83
CA LEU A 62 14.53 8.66 -4.71
C LEU A 62 15.43 7.56 -5.31
N MET A 63 16.12 7.84 -6.41
CA MET A 63 17.11 6.94 -7.01
C MET A 63 18.30 6.71 -6.07
N GLU A 64 18.83 7.77 -5.46
CA GLU A 64 19.93 7.70 -4.49
C GLU A 64 19.54 6.87 -3.27
N ILE A 65 18.32 7.03 -2.74
CA ILE A 65 17.81 6.19 -1.64
C ILE A 65 17.73 4.72 -2.07
N ASN A 66 17.24 4.43 -3.28
CA ASN A 66 17.14 3.07 -3.78
C ASN A 66 18.52 2.42 -3.98
N ASP A 67 19.49 3.16 -4.52
CA ASP A 67 20.86 2.68 -4.73
C ASP A 67 21.57 2.42 -3.40
N ASN A 68 21.36 3.26 -2.38
CA ASN A 68 21.89 3.04 -1.03
C ASN A 68 21.29 1.77 -0.38
N ILE A 69 19.98 1.53 -0.53
CA ILE A 69 19.34 0.30 -0.05
C ILE A 69 19.93 -0.95 -0.73
N GLN A 70 20.23 -0.87 -2.03
CA GLN A 70 20.85 -1.96 -2.78
C GLN A 70 22.32 -2.17 -2.40
N ALA A 71 23.06 -1.11 -2.10
CA ALA A 71 24.45 -1.19 -1.66
C ALA A 71 24.58 -1.87 -0.29
N ASP A 72 23.70 -1.56 0.66
CA ASP A 72 23.67 -2.18 1.99
C ASP A 72 23.33 -3.69 1.93
N ALA A 73 22.46 -4.08 1.00
CA ALA A 73 22.10 -5.48 0.78
C ALA A 73 23.28 -6.33 0.24
N ASN A 74 24.26 -5.71 -0.42
CA ASN A 74 25.42 -6.40 -1.00
C ASN A 74 26.62 -6.51 -0.04
N LEU A 75 26.56 -5.89 1.15
CA LEU A 75 27.69 -5.79 2.08
C LEU A 75 27.67 -6.78 3.25
N THR A 76 26.64 -7.60 3.42
CA THR A 76 26.48 -8.48 4.59
C THR A 76 26.34 -9.95 4.18
N SER A 77 27.47 -10.65 4.07
CA SER A 77 27.48 -12.12 4.21
C SER A 77 27.44 -12.50 5.69
N ASP A 78 26.50 -11.93 6.43
CA ASP A 78 26.29 -12.27 7.83
C ASP A 78 25.67 -13.67 7.94
N PRO A 79 25.98 -14.45 9.00
CA PRO A 79 25.36 -15.74 9.23
C PRO A 79 23.85 -15.53 9.35
N CYS A 80 23.11 -16.03 8.35
CA CYS A 80 21.65 -15.91 8.29
C CYS A 80 21.04 -16.54 9.56
N TYR A 81 20.29 -15.76 10.33
CA TYR A 81 19.64 -16.20 11.56
C TYR A 81 18.66 -17.36 11.33
N PHE A 82 18.06 -17.41 10.13
CA PHE A 82 17.22 -18.51 9.69
C PHE A 82 17.98 -19.40 8.72
N SER A 83 18.04 -20.69 9.01
CA SER A 83 18.56 -21.70 8.09
C SER A 83 17.59 -21.96 6.93
N THR A 84 18.06 -22.63 5.87
CA THR A 84 17.19 -23.10 4.78
C THR A 84 16.05 -24.00 5.29
N ARG A 85 16.30 -24.75 6.37
CA ARG A 85 15.28 -25.58 7.02
C ARG A 85 14.19 -24.71 7.66
N ASP A 86 14.59 -23.67 8.39
CA ASP A 86 13.66 -22.73 9.03
C ASP A 86 12.79 -22.02 8.00
N LEU A 87 13.41 -21.60 6.89
CA LEU A 87 12.71 -20.96 5.77
C LEU A 87 11.72 -21.92 5.10
N SER A 88 12.07 -23.21 5.00
CA SER A 88 11.15 -24.25 4.52
C SER A 88 9.97 -24.46 5.47
N THR A 89 10.20 -24.44 6.79
CA THR A 89 9.13 -24.49 7.81
C THR A 89 8.21 -23.28 7.70
N ILE A 90 8.76 -22.07 7.56
CA ILE A 90 7.98 -20.84 7.39
C ILE A 90 7.09 -20.92 6.13
N ARG A 91 7.67 -21.34 5.00
CA ARG A 91 6.90 -21.54 3.74
C ARG A 91 5.82 -22.60 3.87
N TRP A 92 6.13 -23.68 4.60
CA TRP A 92 5.15 -24.73 4.89
C TRP A 92 3.97 -24.18 5.69
N VAL A 93 4.21 -23.38 6.73
CA VAL A 93 3.15 -22.71 7.50
C VAL A 93 2.34 -21.78 6.60
N ILE A 94 2.98 -20.92 5.82
CA ILE A 94 2.27 -20.00 4.89
C ILE A 94 1.33 -20.77 3.96
N LYS A 95 1.75 -21.93 3.46
CA LYS A 95 0.96 -22.75 2.53
C LYS A 95 -0.22 -23.46 3.19
N HIS A 96 -0.11 -23.85 4.45
CA HIS A 96 -1.13 -24.67 5.13
C HIS A 96 -2.05 -23.87 6.06
N THR A 97 -1.71 -22.62 6.36
CA THR A 97 -2.61 -21.72 7.10
C THR A 97 -3.71 -21.21 6.18
N GLU A 98 -4.95 -21.58 6.47
CA GLU A 98 -6.13 -21.05 5.80
C GLU A 98 -6.50 -19.69 6.40
N ILE A 99 -6.54 -18.64 5.57
CA ILE A 99 -6.97 -17.30 5.95
C ILE A 99 -8.18 -16.86 5.12
N PRO A 100 -9.01 -15.93 5.62
CA PRO A 100 -10.08 -15.34 4.83
C PRO A 100 -9.54 -14.66 3.56
N SER A 101 -10.30 -14.73 2.46
CA SER A 101 -9.87 -14.23 1.14
C SER A 101 -9.61 -12.72 1.05
N TRP A 102 -10.06 -11.94 2.04
CA TRP A 102 -9.86 -10.50 2.10
C TRP A 102 -8.54 -10.10 2.79
N LEU A 103 -7.83 -11.06 3.38
CA LEU A 103 -6.58 -10.83 4.08
C LEU A 103 -5.41 -11.19 3.18
N ASN A 104 -4.31 -10.44 3.27
CA ASN A 104 -3.16 -10.66 2.40
C ASN A 104 -2.37 -11.89 2.85
N GLN A 105 -2.21 -12.85 1.95
CA GLN A 105 -1.36 -14.02 2.16
C GLN A 105 0.01 -13.76 1.54
N PRO A 106 1.11 -13.82 2.30
CA PRO A 106 2.44 -13.79 1.74
C PRO A 106 2.64 -14.91 0.72
N SER A 107 3.53 -14.68 -0.25
CA SER A 107 3.83 -15.68 -1.29
C SER A 107 4.26 -17.02 -0.69
N PRO A 108 3.76 -18.18 -1.18
CA PRO A 108 4.20 -19.50 -0.72
C PRO A 108 5.70 -19.78 -0.90
N ILE A 109 6.36 -19.03 -1.78
CA ILE A 109 7.82 -19.06 -2.00
C ILE A 109 8.52 -17.89 -1.30
N PHE A 110 7.96 -17.41 -0.18
CA PHE A 110 8.49 -16.29 0.61
C PHE A 110 10.02 -16.38 0.80
N GLY A 111 10.73 -15.27 0.55
CA GLY A 111 12.18 -15.20 0.66
C GLY A 111 12.97 -15.69 -0.57
N ASP A 112 12.33 -16.26 -1.60
CA ASP A 112 12.98 -16.46 -2.90
C ASP A 112 12.95 -15.20 -3.75
N ALA A 113 14.00 -14.97 -4.55
CA ALA A 113 14.04 -13.84 -5.50
C ALA A 113 12.86 -13.88 -6.51
N ALA A 114 12.37 -15.10 -6.82
CA ALA A 114 11.21 -15.31 -7.68
C ALA A 114 9.86 -14.90 -7.05
N ALA A 115 9.80 -14.71 -5.73
CA ALA A 115 8.59 -14.29 -5.02
C ALA A 115 8.19 -12.84 -5.35
N GLY A 116 9.12 -12.06 -5.91
CA GLY A 116 8.95 -10.63 -6.14
C GLY A 116 9.10 -9.81 -4.86
N LYS A 117 8.76 -8.53 -4.95
CA LYS A 117 8.85 -7.60 -3.82
C LYS A 117 7.70 -7.86 -2.83
N VAL A 118 8.05 -8.18 -1.59
CA VAL A 118 7.07 -8.31 -0.48
C VAL A 118 6.51 -6.93 -0.16
N CYS A 119 5.20 -6.75 -0.25
CA CYS A 119 4.57 -5.47 0.08
C CYS A 119 4.42 -5.32 1.59
N LEU A 120 4.17 -4.10 2.07
CA LEU A 120 4.02 -3.85 3.52
C LEU A 120 2.83 -4.62 4.12
N ALA A 121 1.74 -4.77 3.38
CA ALA A 121 0.58 -5.54 3.83
C ALA A 121 0.89 -7.04 3.99
N ASP A 122 1.78 -7.59 3.14
CA ASP A 122 2.28 -8.95 3.28
C ASP A 122 3.15 -9.08 4.53
N TRP A 123 4.03 -8.11 4.81
CA TRP A 123 4.86 -8.09 6.01
C TRP A 123 4.03 -8.05 7.29
N ILE A 124 3.02 -7.20 7.35
CA ILE A 124 2.12 -7.09 8.50
C ILE A 124 1.41 -8.43 8.73
N SER A 125 0.84 -9.00 7.67
CA SER A 125 0.13 -10.29 7.75
C SER A 125 1.09 -11.41 8.16
N PHE A 126 2.29 -11.44 7.58
CA PHE A 126 3.35 -12.37 7.93
C PHE A 126 3.70 -12.34 9.42
N PHE A 127 4.03 -11.16 9.96
CA PHE A 127 4.46 -11.05 11.36
C PHE A 127 3.32 -11.24 12.36
N THR A 128 2.09 -10.84 12.02
CA THR A 128 0.97 -10.91 12.98
C THR A 128 0.26 -12.26 12.97
N ILE A 129 0.21 -12.94 11.82
CA ILE A 129 -0.59 -14.16 11.64
C ILE A 129 0.30 -15.38 11.47
N PHE A 130 1.24 -15.36 10.51
CA PHE A 130 1.98 -16.57 10.13
C PHE A 130 3.17 -16.84 11.05
N MET A 131 3.90 -15.81 11.46
CA MET A 131 5.05 -15.96 12.33
C MET A 131 4.75 -16.66 13.65
N PRO A 132 3.67 -16.36 14.41
CA PRO A 132 3.39 -17.11 15.63
C PRO A 132 3.28 -18.63 15.41
N PHE A 133 2.68 -19.08 14.31
CA PHE A 133 2.64 -20.51 13.95
C PHE A 133 4.03 -21.03 13.54
N ALA A 134 4.75 -20.27 12.71
CA ALA A 134 6.10 -20.66 12.31
C ALA A 134 7.02 -20.84 13.51
N ILE A 135 6.97 -19.92 14.49
CA ILE A 135 7.80 -19.96 15.69
C ILE A 135 7.55 -21.21 16.52
N VAL A 136 6.33 -21.71 16.58
CA VAL A 136 5.99 -22.96 17.28
C VAL A 136 6.63 -24.16 16.58
N GLU A 137 6.64 -24.17 15.24
CA GLU A 137 7.21 -25.26 14.43
C GLU A 137 8.73 -25.17 14.26
N LEU A 138 9.34 -24.02 14.53
CA LEU A 138 10.78 -23.81 14.44
C LEU A 138 11.50 -24.50 15.62
N ASP A 139 12.29 -25.51 15.30
CA ASP A 139 13.16 -26.24 16.23
C ASP A 139 14.48 -25.47 16.46
N GLN A 140 14.39 -24.35 17.19
CA GLN A 140 15.55 -23.51 17.51
C GLN A 140 15.98 -23.63 18.98
N ASN A 141 17.28 -23.82 19.20
CA ASN A 141 17.89 -23.91 20.55
C ASN A 141 17.59 -22.70 21.46
N ASN A 142 17.26 -21.54 20.90
CA ASN A 142 16.97 -20.30 21.63
C ASN A 142 15.56 -19.76 21.33
N GLN A 143 14.57 -20.65 21.22
CA GLN A 143 13.18 -20.29 20.87
C GLN A 143 12.61 -19.15 21.74
N HIS A 144 12.93 -19.10 23.04
CA HIS A 144 12.50 -18.01 23.92
C HIS A 144 12.99 -16.63 23.47
N LYS A 145 14.23 -16.52 22.97
CA LYS A 145 14.77 -15.25 22.47
C LYS A 145 14.06 -14.81 21.19
N LEU A 146 13.79 -15.77 20.30
CA LEU A 146 13.08 -15.51 19.06
C LEU A 146 11.63 -15.08 19.34
N VAL A 147 10.94 -15.79 20.24
CA VAL A 147 9.58 -15.42 20.70
C VAL A 147 9.58 -14.01 21.27
N ASN A 148 10.57 -13.65 22.08
CA ASN A 148 10.65 -12.31 22.67
C ASN A 148 10.87 -11.23 21.61
N LEU A 149 11.78 -11.45 20.66
CA LEU A 149 12.02 -10.54 19.52
C LEU A 149 10.75 -10.34 18.69
N TRP A 150 10.11 -11.45 18.30
CA TRP A 150 8.87 -11.44 17.55
C TRP A 150 7.76 -10.71 18.31
N TYR A 151 7.59 -10.99 19.60
CA TYR A 151 6.55 -10.37 20.43
C TYR A 151 6.66 -8.84 20.41
N HIS A 152 7.85 -8.29 20.66
CA HIS A 152 8.03 -6.84 20.61
C HIS A 152 7.74 -6.28 19.20
N LEU A 153 8.15 -6.96 18.14
CA LEU A 153 7.88 -6.54 16.76
C LEU A 153 6.37 -6.60 16.42
N ALA A 154 5.68 -7.65 16.85
CA ALA A 154 4.24 -7.81 16.67
C ALA A 154 3.48 -6.70 17.41
N MET A 155 3.87 -6.39 18.65
CA MET A 155 3.26 -5.30 19.43
C MET A 155 3.52 -3.91 18.82
N LEU A 156 4.72 -3.68 18.26
CA LEU A 156 5.00 -2.44 17.52
C LEU A 156 4.12 -2.30 16.30
N THR A 157 3.96 -3.39 15.55
CA THR A 157 3.12 -3.44 14.36
C THR A 157 1.67 -3.17 14.75
N ASP A 158 1.13 -3.89 15.73
CA ASP A 158 -0.25 -3.71 16.22
C ASP A 158 -0.54 -2.25 16.61
N ILE A 159 0.33 -1.62 17.40
CA ILE A 159 0.14 -0.22 17.82
C ILE A 159 0.27 0.75 16.64
N ALA A 160 1.23 0.54 15.72
CA ALA A 160 1.38 1.38 14.53
C ALA A 160 0.19 1.24 13.58
N MET A 161 -0.40 0.04 13.53
CA MET A 161 -1.55 -0.33 12.72
C MET A 161 -2.90 0.04 13.35
N ASP A 162 -2.91 0.69 14.51
CA ASP A 162 -4.16 1.08 15.15
C ASP A 162 -4.76 2.34 14.49
N TYR A 163 -6.08 2.43 14.50
CA TYR A 163 -6.83 3.62 14.06
C TYR A 163 -7.12 4.59 15.22
N ILE A 164 -6.73 4.24 16.43
CA ILE A 164 -6.89 5.05 17.63
C ILE A 164 -5.54 5.14 18.33
N THR A 165 -5.11 6.36 18.62
CA THR A 165 -3.90 6.61 19.41
C THR A 165 -4.26 7.28 20.72
N ASP A 166 -3.54 6.92 21.78
CA ASP A 166 -3.62 7.54 23.09
C ASP A 166 -2.22 7.54 23.73
N GLN A 167 -2.08 8.27 24.84
CA GLN A 167 -0.78 8.38 25.51
C GLN A 167 -0.24 7.02 25.98
N ASN A 168 -1.09 6.11 26.45
CA ASN A 168 -0.64 4.79 26.88
C ASN A 168 -0.07 3.98 25.69
N LYS A 169 -0.74 3.98 24.54
CA LYS A 169 -0.24 3.33 23.32
C LYS A 169 1.10 3.89 22.87
N ILE A 170 1.29 5.22 22.95
CA ILE A 170 2.57 5.86 22.62
C ILE A 170 3.69 5.38 23.54
N HIS A 171 3.44 5.32 24.86
CA HIS A 171 4.43 4.83 25.82
C HIS A 171 4.72 3.33 25.60
N ARG A 172 3.70 2.52 25.35
CA ARG A 172 3.85 1.10 25.03
C ARG A 172 4.66 0.89 23.76
N TYR A 173 4.41 1.68 22.71
CA TYR A 173 5.20 1.63 21.49
C TYR A 173 6.68 1.89 21.78
N LEU A 174 6.99 2.96 22.53
CA LEU A 174 8.38 3.29 22.87
C LEU A 174 9.05 2.19 23.71
N PHE A 175 8.30 1.60 24.65
CA PHE A 175 8.76 0.45 25.44
C PHE A 175 9.11 -0.74 24.54
N HIS A 176 8.17 -1.18 23.70
CA HIS A 176 8.41 -2.32 22.81
C HIS A 176 9.53 -2.04 21.81
N LEU A 177 9.67 -0.81 21.32
CA LEU A 177 10.74 -0.43 20.40
C LEU A 177 12.11 -0.52 21.07
N THR A 178 12.22 0.03 22.27
CA THR A 178 13.47 0.01 23.04
C THR A 178 13.84 -1.43 23.40
N SER A 179 12.89 -2.24 23.87
CA SER A 179 13.15 -3.66 24.16
C SER A 179 13.54 -4.46 22.93
N TYR A 180 12.87 -4.24 21.78
CA TYR A 180 13.23 -4.89 20.52
C TYR A 180 14.66 -4.56 20.10
N GLN A 181 15.05 -3.28 20.16
CA GLN A 181 16.39 -2.83 19.81
C GLN A 181 17.45 -3.37 20.77
N SER A 182 17.19 -3.37 22.08
CA SER A 182 18.09 -3.97 23.07
C SER A 182 18.28 -5.47 22.83
N ASN A 183 17.21 -6.21 22.52
CA ASN A 183 17.29 -7.63 22.21
C ASN A 183 18.12 -7.88 20.94
N ILE A 184 17.96 -7.07 19.89
CA ILE A 184 18.78 -7.17 18.68
C ILE A 184 20.24 -6.87 19.00
N ALA A 185 20.53 -5.80 19.73
CA ALA A 185 21.91 -5.43 20.06
C ALA A 185 22.62 -6.52 20.88
N GLU A 186 21.90 -7.22 21.78
CA GLU A 186 22.45 -8.34 22.55
C GLU A 186 22.65 -9.60 21.70
N SER A 187 21.67 -9.96 20.87
CA SER A 187 21.70 -11.20 20.08
C SER A 187 22.55 -11.09 18.81
N HIS A 188 22.64 -9.89 18.25
CA HIS A 188 23.29 -9.58 16.98
C HIS A 188 24.11 -8.29 17.06
N PRO A 189 25.17 -8.25 17.87
CA PRO A 189 25.97 -7.04 18.09
C PRO A 189 26.71 -6.53 16.85
N HIS A 190 26.80 -7.36 15.80
CA HIS A 190 27.41 -7.02 14.52
C HIS A 190 26.46 -6.27 13.58
N LEU A 191 25.15 -6.32 13.83
CA LEU A 191 24.17 -5.63 12.97
C LEU A 191 24.19 -4.14 13.26
N ASN A 192 24.41 -3.35 12.22
CA ASN A 192 24.31 -1.90 12.28
C ASN A 192 22.85 -1.47 12.32
N LEU A 193 22.59 -0.34 12.99
CA LEU A 193 21.26 0.26 13.02
C LEU A 193 20.90 0.76 11.62
N THR A 194 19.83 0.21 11.05
CA THR A 194 19.30 0.64 9.75
C THR A 194 18.57 1.99 9.87
N PRO A 195 18.48 2.77 8.78
CA PRO A 195 17.68 4.00 8.76
C PRO A 195 16.22 3.76 9.18
N ASN A 196 15.62 2.62 8.81
CA ASN A 196 14.24 2.28 9.20
C ASN A 196 14.10 2.09 10.72
N GLN A 197 15.08 1.45 11.36
CA GLN A 197 15.11 1.31 12.81
C GLN A 197 15.28 2.67 13.52
N HIS A 198 16.06 3.60 12.94
CA HIS A 198 16.10 4.98 13.43
C HIS A 198 14.75 5.70 13.25
N MET A 199 14.15 5.58 12.07
CA MET A 199 12.86 6.21 11.76
C MET A 199 11.73 5.73 12.67
N ALA A 200 11.79 4.48 13.13
CA ALA A 200 10.83 3.94 14.09
C ALA A 200 10.76 4.75 15.41
N TYR A 201 11.85 5.41 15.82
CA TYR A 201 11.86 6.27 17.03
C TYR A 201 11.13 7.61 16.85
N HIS A 202 10.83 8.01 15.61
CA HIS A 202 10.03 9.22 15.35
C HIS A 202 8.52 8.95 15.39
N ILE A 203 8.09 7.68 15.27
CA ILE A 203 6.69 7.27 15.31
C ILE A 203 5.95 7.78 16.57
N PRO A 204 6.49 7.68 17.80
CA PRO A 204 5.83 8.23 19.00
C PRO A 204 5.45 9.71 18.88
N ARG A 205 6.37 10.53 18.34
CA ARG A 205 6.13 11.96 18.14
C ARG A 205 5.11 12.20 17.03
N GLN A 206 5.13 11.39 15.97
CA GLN A 206 4.11 11.45 14.92
C GLN A 206 2.73 11.10 15.47
N LEU A 207 2.63 10.01 16.25
CA LEU A 207 1.40 9.58 16.92
C LEU A 207 0.82 10.67 17.82
N GLN A 208 1.67 11.39 18.54
CA GLN A 208 1.25 12.48 19.42
C GLN A 208 0.73 13.70 18.65
N ASN A 209 1.39 14.07 17.55
CA ASN A 209 1.11 15.33 16.85
C ASN A 209 0.03 15.22 15.78
N PHE A 210 -0.03 14.09 15.08
CA PHE A 210 -0.86 13.90 13.89
C PHE A 210 -1.90 12.81 14.06
N GLY A 211 -1.88 12.10 15.18
CA GLY A 211 -2.79 10.98 15.41
C GLY A 211 -2.23 9.66 14.85
N PRO A 212 -3.10 8.66 14.64
CA PRO A 212 -2.70 7.30 14.27
C PRO A 212 -1.89 7.21 12.97
N SER A 213 -0.82 6.41 12.98
CA SER A 213 0.12 6.28 11.86
C SER A 213 -0.53 5.78 10.57
N ASN A 214 -1.57 4.95 10.66
CA ASN A 214 -2.32 4.45 9.51
C ASN A 214 -2.86 5.54 8.57
N PHE A 215 -3.23 6.70 9.12
CA PHE A 215 -3.75 7.80 8.31
C PHE A 215 -2.65 8.55 7.56
N LEU A 216 -1.41 8.44 8.04
CA LEU A 216 -0.22 9.06 7.44
C LEU A 216 0.53 8.08 6.54
N ALA A 217 0.24 6.79 6.65
CA ALA A 217 0.86 5.76 5.85
C ALA A 217 0.53 5.91 4.36
N SER A 218 1.53 5.65 3.52
CA SER A 218 1.40 5.77 2.07
C SER A 218 0.47 4.73 1.42
N TRP A 219 -0.10 3.78 2.17
CA TRP A 219 -0.95 2.73 1.61
C TRP A 219 -2.14 3.26 0.83
N HIS A 220 -2.77 4.34 1.31
CA HIS A 220 -3.87 4.96 0.59
C HIS A 220 -3.42 5.43 -0.80
N PHE A 221 -2.21 5.99 -0.90
CA PHE A 221 -1.63 6.40 -2.18
C PHE A 221 -1.20 5.21 -3.04
N GLU A 222 -0.66 4.14 -2.44
CA GLU A 222 -0.33 2.90 -3.17
C GLU A 222 -1.57 2.23 -3.77
N GLN A 223 -2.68 2.18 -3.02
CA GLN A 223 -3.96 1.68 -3.52
C GLN A 223 -4.49 2.54 -4.67
N ILE A 224 -4.44 3.86 -4.53
CA ILE A 224 -4.81 4.79 -5.60
C ILE A 224 -3.93 4.56 -6.82
N ASN A 225 -2.61 4.41 -6.65
CA ASN A 225 -1.69 4.11 -7.75
C ASN A 225 -2.06 2.81 -8.47
N GLY A 226 -2.41 1.75 -7.73
CA GLY A 226 -2.87 0.49 -8.32
C GLY A 226 -4.14 0.65 -9.16
N ILE A 227 -5.12 1.42 -8.67
CA ILE A 227 -6.35 1.75 -9.41
C ILE A 227 -6.02 2.56 -10.66
N LEU A 228 -5.17 3.58 -10.54
CA LEU A 228 -4.78 4.44 -11.65
C LEU A 228 -3.98 3.68 -12.72
N GLN A 229 -3.15 2.71 -12.34
CA GLN A 229 -2.41 1.86 -13.29
C GLN A 229 -3.32 0.96 -14.13
N GLN A 230 -4.49 0.58 -13.62
CA GLN A 230 -5.49 -0.20 -14.37
C GLN A 230 -6.31 0.66 -15.34
N CYS A 231 -6.22 1.99 -15.23
CA CYS A 231 -6.94 2.90 -16.08
C CYS A 231 -6.37 2.85 -17.51
N PRO A 232 -7.20 2.59 -18.54
CA PRO A 232 -6.72 2.62 -19.92
C PRO A 232 -6.29 4.03 -20.29
N THR A 233 -4.99 4.23 -20.48
CA THR A 233 -4.44 5.52 -20.90
C THR A 233 -4.38 5.62 -22.42
N ASN A 234 -4.41 6.85 -22.93
CA ASN A 234 -4.19 7.12 -24.36
C ASN A 234 -2.69 7.12 -24.74
N ASN A 235 -1.80 6.69 -23.84
CA ASN A 235 -0.34 6.73 -23.96
C ASN A 235 0.26 8.11 -24.30
N LYS A 236 -0.49 9.21 -24.08
CA LYS A 236 -0.01 10.58 -24.29
C LYS A 236 0.29 11.22 -22.94
N ILE A 237 1.57 11.27 -22.57
CA ILE A 237 2.01 11.75 -21.25
C ILE A 237 1.48 13.15 -20.91
N ALA A 238 1.43 14.06 -21.90
CA ALA A 238 0.90 15.42 -21.71
C ALA A 238 -0.61 15.48 -21.42
N GLN A 239 -1.34 14.38 -21.61
CA GLN A 239 -2.78 14.26 -21.37
C GLN A 239 -3.12 13.20 -20.32
N LEU A 240 -2.11 12.60 -19.69
CA LEU A 240 -2.27 11.47 -18.78
C LEU A 240 -3.11 11.88 -17.58
N ASP A 241 -2.78 13.00 -16.93
CA ASP A 241 -3.49 13.51 -15.76
C ASP A 241 -4.97 13.75 -16.06
N PHE A 242 -5.27 14.41 -17.18
CA PHE A 242 -6.65 14.67 -17.60
C PHE A 242 -7.41 13.37 -17.93
N THR A 243 -6.73 12.40 -18.54
CA THR A 243 -7.32 11.10 -18.88
C THR A 243 -7.65 10.32 -17.60
N LEU A 244 -6.70 10.22 -16.67
CA LEU A 244 -6.89 9.57 -15.38
C LEU A 244 -8.03 10.21 -14.59
N LEU A 245 -8.05 11.55 -14.50
CA LEU A 245 -9.10 12.29 -13.79
C LEU A 245 -10.48 12.03 -14.40
N LYS A 246 -10.59 12.03 -15.74
CA LYS A 246 -11.84 11.74 -16.44
C LYS A 246 -12.34 10.33 -16.17
N HIS A 247 -11.45 9.34 -16.14
CA HIS A 247 -11.81 7.96 -15.81
C HIS A 247 -12.22 7.81 -14.34
N ALA A 248 -11.51 8.44 -13.41
CA ALA A 248 -11.88 8.46 -12.00
C ALA A 248 -13.26 9.09 -11.78
N GLY A 249 -13.55 10.23 -12.42
CA GLY A 249 -14.87 10.88 -12.36
C GLY A 249 -15.99 10.02 -12.92
N ARG A 250 -15.75 9.35 -14.06
CA ARG A 250 -16.71 8.40 -14.65
C ARG A 250 -16.98 7.21 -13.74
N ALA A 251 -15.95 6.65 -13.12
CA ALA A 251 -16.08 5.53 -12.18
C ALA A 251 -16.88 5.94 -10.93
N SER A 252 -16.60 7.12 -10.37
CA SER A 252 -17.35 7.67 -9.23
C SER A 252 -18.83 7.89 -9.56
N ASN A 253 -19.13 8.54 -10.69
CA ASN A 253 -20.50 8.75 -11.14
C ASN A 253 -21.25 7.43 -11.37
N LEU A 254 -20.56 6.42 -11.92
CA LEU A 254 -21.13 5.08 -12.05
C LEU A 254 -21.42 4.45 -10.69
N GLY A 255 -20.50 4.56 -9.72
CA GLY A 255 -20.72 4.08 -8.34
C GLY A 255 -21.99 4.66 -7.72
N VAL A 256 -22.15 5.99 -7.79
CA VAL A 256 -23.37 6.69 -7.32
C VAL A 256 -24.62 6.20 -8.05
N LEU A 257 -24.56 5.99 -9.36
CA LEU A 257 -25.67 5.45 -10.13
C LEU A 257 -26.03 4.02 -9.69
N LEU A 258 -25.05 3.17 -9.41
CA LEU A 258 -25.27 1.77 -8.96
C LEU A 258 -25.87 1.68 -7.55
N GLU A 259 -25.64 2.70 -6.71
CA GLU A 259 -26.25 2.83 -5.38
C GLU A 259 -27.67 3.44 -5.43
N SER A 260 -28.02 4.12 -6.52
CA SER A 260 -29.35 4.68 -6.71
C SER A 260 -30.42 3.58 -6.83
N THR A 261 -31.53 3.76 -6.12
CA THR A 261 -32.72 2.90 -6.24
C THR A 261 -33.47 3.10 -7.56
N GLN A 262 -33.24 4.22 -8.24
CA GLN A 262 -33.81 4.54 -9.55
C GLN A 262 -32.71 4.53 -10.59
N LEU A 263 -32.47 3.37 -11.17
CA LEU A 263 -31.54 3.20 -12.28
C LEU A 263 -32.22 3.60 -13.59
N PRO A 264 -31.50 4.29 -14.51
CA PRO A 264 -31.97 4.51 -15.86
C PRO A 264 -32.43 3.20 -16.51
N PRO A 265 -33.47 3.20 -17.36
CA PRO A 265 -34.05 1.98 -17.92
C PRO A 265 -33.04 1.04 -18.59
N LEU A 266 -31.99 1.58 -19.21
CA LEU A 266 -30.90 0.81 -19.81
C LEU A 266 -30.07 0.03 -18.77
N LEU A 267 -29.82 0.63 -17.61
CA LEU A 267 -29.04 0.05 -16.52
C LEU A 267 -29.87 -0.85 -15.59
N SER A 268 -31.20 -0.72 -15.59
CA SER A 268 -32.08 -1.65 -14.88
C SER A 268 -31.89 -3.10 -15.35
N LYS A 269 -31.55 -3.31 -16.63
CA LYS A 269 -31.23 -4.63 -17.22
C LYS A 269 -29.92 -5.24 -16.72
N LEU A 270 -29.05 -4.41 -16.13
CA LEU A 270 -27.76 -4.81 -15.59
C LEU A 270 -27.84 -5.11 -14.08
N THR A 271 -28.97 -4.82 -13.43
CA THR A 271 -29.12 -5.07 -12.00
C THR A 271 -29.01 -6.57 -11.69
N PRO A 272 -28.29 -6.92 -10.62
CA PRO A 272 -28.23 -8.29 -10.14
C PRO A 272 -29.63 -8.74 -9.73
N ILE A 273 -30.04 -9.92 -10.19
CA ILE A 273 -31.26 -10.62 -9.76
C ILE A 273 -31.20 -10.82 -8.23
#